data_AF-A0A382VJA3-F1
#
_entry.id   AF-A0A382VJA3-F1
#
_cell.length_a   1.000
_cell.length_b   1.000
_cell.length_c   1.000
_cell.angle_alpha   90.00
_cell.angle_beta   90.00
_cell.angle_gamma   90.00
#
_symmetry.space_group_name_H-M   'P 1'
#
loop_
_entity.id
_entity.type
_entity.pdbx_description
1 polymer ?
#
loop_
_entity_poly.entity_id
_entity_poly.type
_entity_poly.pdbx_seq_one_letter_code
_entity_poly.pdbx_strand_id
1 'polypeptide(L)' 'MPIKEDFCRGDKKPIGKINYNDGENFHWVWPSQAGEA' A
#
# COMPACT_ATOMS: atom_id res chain seq x y z
N MET A 1 -7.96 -9.53 4.50
CA MET A 1 -6.75 -10.25 4.06
C MET A 1 -5.57 -9.75 4.87
N PRO A 2 -4.74 -10.62 5.49
CA PRO A 2 -3.54 -10.16 6.18
C PRO A 2 -2.54 -9.61 5.16
N ILE A 3 -1.99 -8.43 5.43
CA ILE A 3 -0.89 -7.87 4.65
C ILE A 3 0.33 -8.75 4.92
N LYS A 4 0.86 -9.44 3.89
CA LYS A 4 2.06 -10.27 4.01
C LYS A 4 3.23 -9.37 4.41
N GLU A 5 3.93 -9.62 5.53
CA GLU A 5 5.01 -8.77 6.07
C GLU A 5 6.13 -8.40 5.08
N ASP A 6 6.29 -9.15 3.98
CA ASP A 6 7.29 -8.93 2.93
C ASP A 6 6.83 -8.03 1.77
N PHE A 7 5.63 -7.44 1.85
CA PHE A 7 5.01 -6.71 0.75
C PHE A 7 5.83 -5.54 0.19
N CYS A 8 6.75 -5.00 0.99
CA CYS A 8 7.57 -3.82 0.68
C CYS A 8 9.05 -4.14 0.37
N ARG A 9 9.45 -5.41 0.27
CA ARG A 9 10.85 -5.78 -0.05
C ARG A 9 11.09 -5.89 -1.58
N GLY A 10 12.31 -5.59 -2.00
CA GLY A 10 12.77 -5.65 -3.40
C GLY A 10 12.35 -4.43 -4.25
N ASP A 11 12.18 -4.62 -5.56
CA ASP A 11 11.76 -3.58 -6.52
C ASP A 11 10.26 -3.26 -6.48
N LYS A 12 9.54 -3.73 -5.46
CA LYS A 12 8.11 -3.50 -5.32
C LYS A 12 7.86 -2.04 -4.91
N LYS A 13 7.11 -1.32 -5.75
CA LYS A 13 6.69 0.06 -5.47
C LYS A 13 5.21 0.10 -5.09
N PRO A 14 4.80 1.04 -4.22
CA PRO A 14 3.38 1.28 -4.00
C PRO A 14 2.72 1.68 -5.31
N ILE A 15 1.49 1.22 -5.52
CA ILE A 15 0.67 1.53 -6.71
C ILE A 15 -0.17 2.79 -6.52
N GLY A 16 -0.22 3.32 -5.30
CA GLY A 16 -0.95 4.54 -4.99
C GLY A 16 -0.79 4.97 -3.54
N LYS A 17 -1.45 6.08 -3.20
CA LYS A 17 -1.61 6.57 -1.84
C LYS A 17 -3.03 7.09 -1.62
N ILE A 18 -3.55 6.91 -0.41
CA ILE A 18 -4.84 7.44 0.04
C ILE A 18 -4.52 8.52 1.06
N ASN A 19 -4.82 9.78 0.74
CA ASN A 19 -4.66 10.88 1.70
C ASN A 19 -5.87 10.91 2.64
N TYR A 20 -5.62 11.17 3.91
CA TYR A 20 -6.69 11.46 4.85
C TYR A 20 -7.10 12.92 4.78
N ASN A 21 -8.28 13.19 5.34
CA ASN A 21 -8.88 14.51 5.32
C ASN A 21 -8.19 15.51 6.28
N ASP A 22 -7.20 15.04 7.06
CA ASP A 22 -6.35 15.86 7.92
C ASP A 22 -5.16 16.47 7.16
N GLY A 23 -4.90 16.05 5.92
CA GLY A 23 -3.83 16.59 5.07
C GLY A 23 -2.41 16.23 5.50
N GLU A 24 -2.23 15.65 6.69
CA GLU A 24 -0.94 15.30 7.26
C GLU A 24 -0.65 13.80 7.15
N ASN A 25 -1.68 12.95 7.14
CA ASN A 25 -1.53 11.51 7.10
C ASN A 25 -2.00 10.92 5.76
N PHE A 26 -1.30 9.88 5.31
CA PHE A 26 -1.71 9.11 4.13
C PHE A 26 -1.29 7.64 4.27
N HIS A 27 -2.02 6.77 3.58
CA HIS A 27 -1.75 5.33 3.51
C HIS A 27 -1.20 4.98 2.13
N TRP A 28 -0.03 4.31 2.10
CA TRP A 28 0.47 3.70 0.87
C TRP A 28 -0.36 2.48 0.51
N VAL A 29 -0.70 2.35 -0.77
CA VAL A 29 -1.41 1.21 -1.34
C VAL A 29 -0.43 0.32 -2.08
N TRP A 30 -0.41 -0.95 -1.71
CA TRP A 30 0.47 -1.96 -2.31
C TRP A 30 -0.31 -2.92 -3.20
N PRO A 31 0.30 -3.49 -4.26
CA PRO A 31 -0.36 -4.44 -5.15
C PRO A 31 -1.06 -5.60 -4.40
N SER A 32 -0.43 -6.11 -3.34
CA SER A 32 -0.97 -7.18 -2.49
C SER A 32 -2.26 -6.81 -1.75
N GLN A 33 -2.56 -5.52 -1.60
CA GLN A 33 -3.79 -5.02 -0.98
C GLN A 33 -4.92 -4.80 -1.99
N ALA A 34 -4.60 -4.59 -3.28
CA ALA A 34 -5.57 -4.36 -4.33
C ALA A 34 -6.24 -5.65 -4.85
N GLY A 35 -5.84 -6.80 -4.32
CA GLY A 35 -6.16 -8.11 -4.87
C GLY A 35 -5.21 -8.41 -6.03
N GLU A 36 -4.32 -9.39 -5.85
CA GLU A 36 -3.58 -9.94 -6.99
C GLU A 36 -4.61 -10.51 -7.98
N ALA A 37 -4.57 -10.03 -9.23
CA ALA A 37 -5.36 -10.57 -10.34
C ALA A 37 -4.72 -11.85 -10.89
#